data_AF-A0A8T2UNM3-F1
#
_entry.id   AF-A0A8T2UNM3-F1
#
_cell.length_a   1.000
_cell.length_b   1.000
_cell.length_c   1.000
_cell.angle_alpha   90.00
_cell.angle_beta   90.00
_cell.angle_gamma   90.00
#
_symmetry.space_group_name_H-M   'P 1'
#
loop_
_entity.id
_entity.type
_entity.pdbx_description
1 polymer ?
#
loop_
_entity_poly.entity_id
_entity_poly.type
_entity_poly.pdbx_seq_one_letter_code
_entity_poly.pdbx_strand_id
1 'polypeptide(L)'
;MGFPCDDVVIIRRGQKKGDPSVITINCPDKLGLGADISRVLLEFGLNVVRGDLSTDGKWCLGIFWVLPADGLPKTIRWAPLKQQLIAACPTTRPHLLLRQLAVCKPKKSYLLKTSSMDTMGLLNGITQTLWEVELIVHKMIATVTPDGKALNMFCITDSREMLHEKRRQDDLCLRLKAILGEATSYCDISPAGSEWGGLDCAPFYSAYSASVIDLCSDNRQGSGKVVINIDNSLSPGHTLLQICCKDRRGLMYDCMRILKDFQIQVAYARLATIAKGGVEIELFIVHKDGKKITDPVKQQNLCSRLEVEILQPVRVAIMNRGPEIELLVAAPISISGQGRPQVLQDITGVLKSLGICIFKADIGRYLVEDRQWEIYRILLTDKLDLDLSSSHTQAHIAELVRTRLAG
;
A
#
# COMPACT_ATOMS: atom_id res chain seq x y z
N MET A 1 -11.55 -29.40 -21.31
CA MET A 1 -12.73 -28.52 -21.47
C MET A 1 -12.27 -27.10 -21.22
N GLY A 2 -12.00 -26.35 -22.28
CA GLY A 2 -11.45 -24.99 -22.21
C GLY A 2 -12.53 -24.00 -21.82
N PHE A 3 -12.20 -23.10 -20.89
CA PHE A 3 -13.03 -21.93 -20.62
C PHE A 3 -13.08 -21.05 -21.88
N PRO A 4 -14.27 -20.70 -22.38
CA PRO A 4 -14.39 -19.66 -23.40
C PRO A 4 -14.33 -18.32 -22.67
N CYS A 5 -13.17 -17.68 -22.57
CA CYS A 5 -13.13 -16.24 -22.33
C CYS A 5 -11.76 -15.66 -22.66
N ASP A 6 -11.74 -14.79 -23.67
CA ASP A 6 -10.66 -13.83 -23.93
C ASP A 6 -10.48 -12.82 -22.78
N ASP A 7 -11.32 -12.87 -21.74
CA ASP A 7 -11.21 -12.01 -20.57
C ASP A 7 -10.07 -12.45 -19.64
N VAL A 8 -9.02 -11.64 -19.62
CA VAL A 8 -7.88 -11.73 -18.69
C VAL A 8 -8.33 -11.73 -17.21
N VAL A 9 -9.44 -11.04 -16.88
CA VAL A 9 -9.96 -10.90 -15.52
C VAL A 9 -11.47 -11.11 -15.48
N ILE A 10 -11.92 -12.06 -14.67
CA ILE A 10 -13.33 -12.39 -14.43
C ILE A 10 -13.65 -12.14 -12.96
N ILE A 11 -14.74 -11.39 -12.69
CA ILE A 11 -15.19 -11.09 -11.33
C ILE A 11 -16.60 -11.65 -11.14
N ARG A 12 -16.76 -12.55 -10.17
CA ARG A 12 -18.04 -13.10 -9.73
C ARG A 12 -18.35 -12.56 -8.33
N ARG A 13 -19.44 -11.83 -8.18
CA ARG A 13 -19.80 -11.23 -6.89
C ARG A 13 -20.47 -12.26 -5.98
N GLY A 14 -20.22 -12.16 -4.67
CA GLY A 14 -20.97 -12.90 -3.65
C GLY A 14 -22.46 -12.59 -3.73
N GLN A 15 -23.31 -13.58 -3.51
CA GLN A 15 -24.77 -13.43 -3.63
C GLN A 15 -25.41 -12.88 -2.35
N LYS A 16 -24.85 -13.22 -1.19
CA LYS A 16 -25.34 -12.78 0.13
C LYS A 16 -24.29 -11.95 0.86
N LYS A 17 -24.74 -11.20 1.87
CA LYS A 17 -23.84 -10.47 2.78
C LYS A 17 -22.95 -11.47 3.51
N GLY A 18 -21.63 -11.31 3.37
CA GLY A 18 -20.63 -12.22 3.93
C GLY A 18 -20.14 -13.29 2.96
N ASP A 19 -20.78 -13.49 1.80
CA ASP A 19 -20.26 -14.39 0.78
C ASP A 19 -19.03 -13.76 0.10
N PRO A 20 -17.91 -14.50 -0.04
CA PRO A 20 -16.76 -14.00 -0.76
C PRO A 20 -17.07 -13.81 -2.24
N SER A 21 -16.59 -12.71 -2.80
CA SER A 21 -16.54 -12.55 -4.26
C SER A 21 -15.32 -13.27 -4.80
N VAL A 22 -15.41 -13.81 -6.02
CA VAL A 22 -14.34 -14.59 -6.65
C VAL A 22 -13.77 -13.80 -7.83
N ILE A 23 -12.46 -13.57 -7.81
CA ILE A 23 -11.72 -12.93 -8.89
C ILE A 23 -10.81 -13.99 -9.53
N THR A 24 -11.02 -14.26 -10.81
CA THR A 24 -10.18 -15.16 -11.61
C THR A 24 -9.35 -14.33 -12.58
N ILE A 25 -8.05 -14.56 -12.60
CA ILE A 25 -7.10 -13.87 -13.46
C ILE A 25 -6.35 -14.92 -14.28
N ASN A 26 -6.37 -14.78 -15.59
CA ASN A 26 -5.66 -15.65 -16.53
C ASN A 26 -4.83 -14.77 -17.46
N CYS A 27 -3.52 -14.70 -17.24
CA CYS A 27 -2.64 -13.78 -17.94
C CYS A 27 -1.22 -14.35 -18.09
N PRO A 28 -0.36 -13.78 -18.95
CA PRO A 28 1.05 -14.13 -18.96
C PRO A 28 1.71 -13.91 -17.61
N ASP A 29 2.71 -14.73 -17.28
CA ASP A 29 3.42 -14.63 -16.01
C ASP A 29 4.55 -13.58 -16.05
N LYS A 30 4.86 -13.01 -14.89
CA LYS A 30 6.06 -12.21 -14.65
C LYS A 30 6.49 -12.29 -13.20
N LEU A 31 7.77 -12.06 -12.94
CA LEU A 31 8.29 -11.88 -11.58
C LEU A 31 7.48 -10.81 -10.83
N GLY A 32 6.95 -11.16 -9.67
CA GLY A 32 6.20 -10.24 -8.82
C GLY A 32 4.75 -10.00 -9.22
N LEU A 33 4.19 -10.76 -10.17
CA LEU A 33 2.78 -10.65 -10.57
C LEU A 33 1.82 -10.80 -9.36
N GLY A 34 2.09 -11.75 -8.47
CA GLY A 34 1.30 -11.95 -7.24
C GLY A 34 1.29 -10.72 -6.32
N ALA A 35 2.41 -9.99 -6.24
CA ALA A 35 2.50 -8.75 -5.47
C ALA A 35 1.70 -7.62 -6.13
N ASP A 36 1.76 -7.51 -7.46
CA ASP A 36 1.02 -6.48 -8.20
C ASP A 36 -0.50 -6.69 -8.09
N ILE A 37 -0.96 -7.94 -8.24
CA ILE A 37 -2.38 -8.30 -8.09
C ILE A 37 -2.86 -8.03 -6.66
N SER A 38 -2.15 -8.57 -5.65
CA SER A 38 -2.56 -8.41 -4.25
C SER A 38 -2.51 -6.96 -3.78
N ARG A 39 -1.60 -6.13 -4.33
CA ARG A 39 -1.58 -4.68 -4.12
C ARG A 39 -2.87 -4.02 -4.61
N VAL A 40 -3.30 -4.33 -5.83
CA VAL A 40 -4.55 -3.77 -6.39
C VAL A 40 -5.75 -4.20 -5.55
N LEU A 41 -5.81 -5.46 -5.11
CA LEU A 41 -6.89 -5.91 -4.22
C LEU A 41 -6.90 -5.10 -2.90
N LEU A 42 -5.74 -4.95 -2.26
CA LEU A 42 -5.59 -4.16 -1.05
C LEU A 42 -5.96 -2.68 -1.26
N GLU A 43 -5.60 -2.10 -2.41
CA GLU A 43 -5.90 -0.73 -2.80
C GLU A 43 -7.40 -0.47 -2.96
N PHE A 44 -8.18 -1.48 -3.31
CA PHE A 44 -9.65 -1.41 -3.35
C PHE A 44 -10.33 -1.84 -2.04
N GLY A 45 -9.55 -2.07 -0.98
CA GLY A 45 -10.06 -2.44 0.35
C GLY A 45 -10.56 -3.87 0.41
N LEU A 46 -10.02 -4.77 -0.40
CA LEU A 46 -10.34 -6.19 -0.40
C LEU A 46 -9.30 -6.99 0.39
N ASN A 47 -9.79 -7.88 1.24
CA ASN A 47 -9.01 -8.90 1.93
C ASN A 47 -9.16 -10.24 1.18
N VAL A 48 -8.04 -10.93 0.95
CA VAL A 48 -8.03 -12.25 0.31
C VAL A 48 -8.17 -13.30 1.40
N VAL A 49 -9.31 -13.98 1.48
CA VAL A 49 -9.58 -15.04 2.46
C VAL A 49 -9.14 -16.42 1.96
N ARG A 50 -9.12 -16.59 0.64
CA ARG A 50 -8.56 -17.78 -0.01
C ARG A 50 -7.94 -17.38 -1.33
N GLY A 51 -6.84 -18.00 -1.69
CA GLY A 51 -6.17 -17.77 -2.96
C GLY A 51 -5.53 -19.04 -3.49
N ASP A 52 -5.70 -19.31 -4.77
CA ASP A 52 -5.01 -20.38 -5.48
C ASP A 52 -4.32 -19.72 -6.69
N LEU A 53 -2.99 -19.83 -6.79
CA LEU A 53 -2.19 -19.29 -7.89
C LEU A 53 -1.32 -20.41 -8.47
N SER A 54 -1.31 -20.56 -9.79
CA SER A 54 -0.46 -21.53 -10.47
C SER A 54 0.07 -20.93 -11.77
N THR A 55 1.35 -21.15 -12.03
CA THR A 55 2.02 -20.71 -13.25
C THR A 55 2.85 -21.85 -13.86
N ASP A 56 2.92 -21.87 -15.19
CA ASP A 56 3.87 -22.71 -15.94
C ASP A 56 5.16 -21.93 -16.32
N GLY A 57 5.32 -20.73 -15.76
CA GLY A 57 6.40 -19.79 -16.05
C GLY A 57 6.14 -18.89 -17.26
N LYS A 58 5.10 -19.15 -18.05
CA LYS A 58 4.67 -18.31 -19.19
C LYS A 58 3.27 -17.73 -18.98
N TRP A 59 2.38 -18.51 -18.37
CA TRP A 59 1.00 -18.20 -18.07
C TRP A 59 0.72 -18.44 -16.60
N CYS A 60 -0.05 -17.55 -16.01
CA CYS A 60 -0.46 -17.58 -14.62
C CYS A 60 -1.98 -17.58 -14.54
N LEU A 61 -2.52 -18.56 -13.81
CA LEU A 61 -3.91 -18.64 -13.38
C LEU A 61 -3.97 -18.35 -11.88
N GLY A 62 -4.69 -17.29 -11.51
CA GLY A 62 -4.99 -16.94 -10.12
C GLY A 62 -6.48 -16.94 -9.86
N ILE A 63 -6.91 -17.51 -8.74
CA ILE A 63 -8.29 -17.49 -8.24
C ILE A 63 -8.25 -16.97 -6.81
N PHE A 64 -8.92 -15.85 -6.57
CA PHE A 64 -8.93 -15.16 -5.27
C PHE A 64 -10.36 -15.01 -4.77
N TRP A 65 -10.61 -15.52 -3.56
CA TRP A 65 -11.84 -15.26 -2.82
C TRP A 65 -11.58 -14.07 -1.93
N VAL A 66 -12.38 -13.02 -2.12
CA VAL A 66 -12.17 -11.73 -1.50
C VAL A 66 -13.40 -11.25 -0.75
N LEU A 67 -13.16 -10.63 0.40
CA LEU A 67 -14.17 -9.93 1.20
C LEU A 67 -13.78 -8.45 1.33
N PRO A 68 -14.75 -7.53 1.43
CA PRO A 68 -14.46 -6.17 1.85
C PRO A 68 -13.79 -6.16 3.23
N ALA A 69 -12.81 -5.29 3.43
CA ALA A 69 -12.21 -5.09 4.76
C ALA A 69 -13.22 -4.46 5.74
N ASP A 70 -13.20 -4.93 6.99
CA ASP A 70 -14.10 -4.46 8.03
C ASP A 70 -13.92 -2.96 8.36
N GLY A 71 -15.03 -2.29 8.69
CA GLY A 71 -15.03 -0.87 9.06
C GLY A 71 -14.76 0.11 7.91
N LEU A 72 -14.81 -0.31 6.64
CA LEU A 72 -14.88 0.61 5.49
C LEU A 72 -16.33 0.67 4.95
N PRO A 73 -17.03 1.81 5.07
CA PRO A 73 -18.35 2.01 4.45
C PRO A 73 -18.23 2.27 2.93
N LYS A 74 -17.32 1.56 2.24
CA LYS A 74 -17.02 1.82 0.84
C LYS A 74 -17.67 0.76 -0.04
N THR A 75 -18.61 1.19 -0.86
CA THR A 75 -19.10 0.38 -1.98
C THR A 75 -17.92 0.09 -2.90
N ILE A 76 -17.61 -1.20 -3.08
CA ILE A 76 -16.49 -1.62 -3.91
C ILE A 76 -16.77 -1.26 -5.37
N ARG A 77 -15.82 -0.54 -5.98
CA ARG A 77 -15.90 -0.12 -7.38
C ARG A 77 -15.31 -1.19 -8.28
N TRP A 78 -16.13 -2.19 -8.57
CA TRP A 78 -15.74 -3.39 -9.32
C TRP A 78 -15.23 -3.12 -10.74
N ALA A 79 -15.80 -2.15 -11.45
CA ALA A 79 -15.39 -1.86 -12.83
C ALA A 79 -13.97 -1.26 -12.90
N PRO A 80 -13.63 -0.21 -12.12
CA PRO A 80 -12.25 0.26 -12.03
C PRO A 80 -11.28 -0.79 -11.46
N LEU A 81 -11.72 -1.60 -10.49
CA LEU A 81 -10.93 -2.73 -10.01
C LEU A 81 -10.53 -3.68 -11.15
N LYS A 82 -11.50 -4.10 -11.98
CA LYS A 82 -11.23 -4.95 -13.15
C LYS A 82 -10.20 -4.30 -14.09
N GLN A 83 -10.33 -3.00 -14.36
CA GLN A 83 -9.39 -2.27 -15.22
C GLN A 83 -7.97 -2.24 -14.64
N GLN A 84 -7.82 -1.96 -13.34
CA GLN A 84 -6.52 -1.93 -12.66
C GLN A 84 -5.87 -3.32 -12.59
N LEU A 85 -6.66 -4.38 -12.38
CA LEU A 85 -6.16 -5.75 -12.45
C LEU A 85 -5.67 -6.13 -13.85
N ILE A 86 -6.41 -5.76 -14.90
CA ILE A 86 -5.98 -5.95 -16.30
C ILE A 86 -4.67 -5.18 -16.57
N ALA A 87 -4.55 -3.94 -16.10
CA ALA A 87 -3.34 -3.13 -16.27
C ALA A 87 -2.11 -3.69 -15.54
N ALA A 88 -2.31 -4.42 -14.43
CA ALA A 88 -1.24 -5.11 -13.72
C ALA A 88 -0.71 -6.36 -14.45
N CYS A 89 -1.55 -6.97 -15.31
CA CYS A 89 -1.23 -8.17 -16.08
C CYS A 89 -0.29 -7.84 -17.26
N PRO A 90 0.71 -8.69 -17.57
CA PRO A 90 1.52 -8.51 -18.77
C PRO A 90 0.70 -8.78 -20.05
N THR A 91 1.01 -8.08 -21.14
CA THR A 91 0.32 -8.29 -22.43
C THR A 91 1.07 -9.28 -23.32
N THR A 92 0.34 -10.13 -24.03
CA THR A 92 0.87 -11.23 -24.85
C THR A 92 1.61 -10.85 -26.12
N ARG A 93 1.65 -9.58 -26.57
CA ARG A 93 2.17 -9.22 -27.91
C ARG A 93 3.69 -9.44 -28.00
N PRO A 94 4.16 -10.49 -28.71
CA PRO A 94 5.57 -10.76 -28.88
C PRO A 94 5.97 -10.34 -30.31
N HIS A 95 7.12 -9.70 -30.48
CA HIS A 95 7.74 -9.38 -31.79
C HIS A 95 7.08 -8.25 -32.61
N LEU A 96 7.45 -6.99 -32.36
CA LEU A 96 7.69 -5.98 -33.41
C LEU A 96 8.18 -4.61 -32.93
N LEU A 97 8.65 -4.48 -31.70
CA LEU A 97 9.62 -3.44 -31.40
C LEU A 97 10.77 -4.10 -30.67
N LEU A 98 11.97 -3.67 -31.03
CA LEU A 98 13.19 -3.99 -30.33
C LEU A 98 12.94 -4.05 -28.82
N ARG A 99 13.79 -4.82 -28.17
CA ARG A 99 14.47 -4.50 -26.91
C ARG A 99 14.88 -3.01 -26.81
N GLN A 100 13.98 -2.06 -27.02
CA GLN A 100 13.98 -0.81 -26.32
C GLN A 100 13.80 -1.26 -24.88
N LEU A 101 14.85 -1.07 -24.09
CA LEU A 101 14.69 -0.54 -22.75
C LEU A 101 13.28 0.07 -22.67
N ALA A 102 12.32 -0.63 -22.08
CA ALA A 102 11.12 0.03 -21.61
C ALA A 102 11.63 0.88 -20.46
N VAL A 103 12.29 1.98 -20.80
CA VAL A 103 12.33 3.16 -19.98
C VAL A 103 10.86 3.44 -19.80
N CYS A 104 10.30 2.99 -18.67
CA CYS A 104 9.01 3.47 -18.20
C CYS A 104 9.07 4.97 -18.43
N LYS A 105 8.26 5.49 -19.38
CA LYS A 105 8.15 6.94 -19.49
C LYS A 105 7.82 7.40 -18.07
N PRO A 106 8.63 8.27 -17.47
CA PRO A 106 8.40 8.66 -16.08
C PRO A 106 6.97 9.19 -15.99
N LYS A 107 6.16 8.58 -15.13
CA LYS A 107 4.78 9.02 -14.93
C LYS A 107 4.82 10.51 -14.60
N LYS A 108 4.03 11.30 -15.33
CA LYS A 108 3.97 12.76 -15.10
C LYS A 108 3.41 13.00 -13.71
N SER A 109 4.19 13.67 -12.88
CA SER A 109 3.77 14.16 -11.57
C SER A 109 3.13 15.54 -11.71
N TYR A 110 2.12 15.78 -10.87
CA TYR A 110 1.38 17.03 -10.79
C TYR A 110 1.40 17.53 -9.35
N LEU A 111 1.40 18.85 -9.19
CA LEU A 111 1.27 19.53 -7.93
C LEU A 111 -0.17 20.04 -7.79
N LEU A 112 -0.91 19.45 -6.86
CA LEU A 112 -2.22 19.93 -6.44
C LEU A 112 -2.04 20.85 -5.24
N LYS A 113 -2.52 22.09 -5.36
CA LYS A 113 -2.55 23.07 -4.27
C LYS A 113 -3.99 23.33 -3.88
N THR A 114 -4.29 23.26 -2.60
CA THR A 114 -5.62 23.60 -2.05
C THR A 114 -5.47 24.56 -0.88
N SER A 115 -6.40 25.49 -0.75
CA SER A 115 -6.53 26.31 0.46
C SER A 115 -8.00 26.47 0.85
N SER A 116 -8.30 26.35 2.14
CA SER A 116 -9.63 26.56 2.70
C SER A 116 -9.54 26.87 4.18
N MET A 117 -10.67 27.14 4.84
CA MET A 117 -10.71 27.16 6.30
C MET A 117 -10.35 25.77 6.84
N ASP A 118 -9.54 25.71 7.90
CA ASP A 118 -9.17 24.44 8.53
C ASP A 118 -10.35 23.86 9.30
N THR A 119 -10.94 22.79 8.77
CA THR A 119 -12.06 22.07 9.37
C THR A 119 -11.64 20.65 9.75
N MET A 120 -12.25 20.12 10.82
CA MET A 120 -11.93 18.77 11.28
C MET A 120 -12.19 17.74 10.18
N GLY A 121 -11.16 16.95 9.85
CA GLY A 121 -11.25 15.91 8.84
C GLY A 121 -11.16 16.39 7.38
N LEU A 122 -10.80 17.66 7.14
CA LEU A 122 -10.57 18.21 5.80
C LEU A 122 -9.59 17.35 4.98
N LEU A 123 -8.41 17.07 5.54
CA LEU A 123 -7.40 16.25 4.87
C LEU A 123 -7.92 14.84 4.55
N ASN A 124 -8.73 14.24 5.42
CA ASN A 124 -9.32 12.94 5.16
C ASN A 124 -10.31 12.97 3.97
N GLY A 125 -11.07 14.05 3.82
CA GLY A 125 -11.97 14.22 2.67
C GLY A 125 -11.20 14.42 1.36
N ILE A 126 -10.14 15.23 1.38
CA ILE A 126 -9.28 15.45 0.22
C ILE A 126 -8.61 14.15 -0.21
N THR A 127 -7.95 13.44 0.73
CA THR A 127 -7.25 12.17 0.42
C THR A 127 -8.20 11.09 -0.06
N GLN A 128 -9.43 11.06 0.49
CA GLN A 128 -10.47 10.17 0.01
C GLN A 128 -10.85 10.47 -1.44
N THR A 129 -11.02 11.74 -1.80
CA THR A 129 -11.37 12.15 -3.17
C THR A 129 -10.27 11.81 -4.16
N LEU A 130 -9.01 12.06 -3.79
CA LEU A 130 -7.84 11.72 -4.62
C LEU A 130 -7.77 10.21 -4.87
N TRP A 131 -7.98 9.40 -3.84
CA TRP A 131 -8.07 7.95 -3.99
C TRP A 131 -9.27 7.53 -4.85
N GLU A 132 -10.42 8.18 -4.70
CA GLU A 132 -11.59 7.91 -5.52
C GLU A 132 -11.31 8.17 -7.01
N VAL A 133 -10.58 9.21 -7.36
CA VAL A 133 -10.23 9.48 -8.77
C VAL A 133 -8.99 8.72 -9.28
N GLU A 134 -8.43 7.80 -8.48
CA GLU A 134 -7.23 6.98 -8.77
C GLU A 134 -5.93 7.78 -8.89
N LEU A 135 -5.83 8.86 -8.12
CA LEU A 135 -4.60 9.62 -7.95
C LEU A 135 -3.79 9.10 -6.77
N ILE A 136 -2.50 8.90 -7.00
CA ILE A 136 -1.55 8.44 -5.98
C ILE A 136 -0.82 9.66 -5.42
N VAL A 137 -0.89 9.85 -4.10
CA VAL A 137 -0.11 10.88 -3.39
C VAL A 137 1.27 10.33 -3.09
N HIS A 138 2.32 11.01 -3.56
CA HIS A 138 3.71 10.65 -3.29
C HIS A 138 4.34 11.52 -2.21
N LYS A 139 3.96 12.80 -2.19
CA LYS A 139 4.41 13.78 -1.21
C LYS A 139 3.22 14.65 -0.85
N MET A 140 3.12 15.00 0.41
CA MET A 140 2.09 15.91 0.91
C MET A 140 2.77 16.88 1.86
N ILE A 141 2.42 18.16 1.76
CA ILE A 141 2.70 19.16 2.78
C ILE A 141 1.38 19.81 3.11
N ALA A 142 0.90 19.59 4.33
CA ALA A 142 -0.25 20.28 4.88
C ALA A 142 0.21 21.17 6.02
N THR A 143 -0.28 22.41 6.10
CA THR A 143 0.03 23.35 7.18
C THR A 143 -1.16 24.26 7.45
N VAL A 144 -1.39 24.60 8.71
CA VAL A 144 -2.36 25.63 9.11
C VAL A 144 -1.64 26.97 9.26
N THR A 145 -2.13 27.99 8.56
CA THR A 145 -1.60 29.36 8.64
C THR A 145 -2.16 30.10 9.86
N PRO A 146 -1.49 31.17 10.35
CA PRO A 146 -1.93 31.91 11.53
C PRO A 146 -3.33 32.54 11.41
N ASP A 147 -3.82 32.78 10.18
CA ASP A 147 -5.18 33.24 9.91
C ASP A 147 -6.24 32.11 9.92
N GLY A 148 -5.86 30.89 10.34
CA GLY A 148 -6.76 29.75 10.49
C GLY A 148 -7.10 29.03 9.19
N LYS A 149 -6.37 29.29 8.10
CA LYS A 149 -6.55 28.59 6.83
C LYS A 149 -5.65 27.37 6.76
N ALA A 150 -6.16 26.27 6.21
CA ALA A 150 -5.35 25.15 5.79
C ALA A 150 -4.77 25.44 4.40
N LEU A 151 -3.47 25.27 4.26
CA LEU A 151 -2.76 25.23 2.97
C LEU A 151 -2.23 23.81 2.78
N ASN A 152 -2.69 23.14 1.72
CA ASN A 152 -2.28 21.77 1.42
C ASN A 152 -1.71 21.67 0.02
N MET A 153 -0.55 21.04 -0.09
CA MET A 153 0.17 20.79 -1.33
C MET A 153 0.39 19.29 -1.47
N PHE A 154 -0.01 18.71 -2.59
CA PHE A 154 0.13 17.29 -2.87
C PHE A 154 0.90 17.09 -4.17
N CYS A 155 2.00 16.33 -4.13
CA CYS A 155 2.59 15.77 -5.33
C CYS A 155 1.89 14.46 -5.65
N ILE A 156 1.20 14.43 -6.79
CA ILE A 156 0.33 13.33 -7.21
C ILE A 156 0.74 12.77 -8.57
N THR A 157 0.51 11.48 -8.78
CA THR A 157 0.50 10.87 -10.12
C THR A 157 -0.86 10.29 -10.45
N ASP A 158 -1.20 10.24 -11.74
CA ASP A 158 -2.45 9.66 -12.21
C ASP A 158 -2.25 8.23 -12.68
N SER A 159 -2.93 7.28 -12.03
CA SER A 159 -2.89 5.88 -12.42
C SER A 159 -3.46 5.64 -13.82
N ARG A 160 -4.33 6.55 -14.31
CA ARG A 160 -4.92 6.49 -15.65
C ARG A 160 -4.16 7.32 -16.69
N GLU A 161 -3.15 8.07 -16.27
CA GLU A 161 -2.36 8.99 -17.13
C GLU A 161 -3.20 10.03 -17.90
N MET A 162 -4.42 10.35 -17.44
CA MET A 162 -5.34 11.27 -18.09
C MET A 162 -5.37 12.67 -17.45
N LEU A 163 -4.62 12.92 -16.36
CA LEU A 163 -4.65 14.21 -15.65
C LEU A 163 -4.06 15.38 -16.46
N HIS A 164 -3.47 15.11 -17.62
CA HIS A 164 -3.12 16.14 -18.59
C HIS A 164 -4.35 16.75 -19.28
N GLU A 165 -5.50 16.06 -19.27
CA GLU A 165 -6.75 16.54 -19.86
C GLU A 165 -7.44 17.54 -18.94
N LYS A 166 -7.76 18.71 -19.48
CA LYS A 166 -8.39 19.80 -18.72
C LYS A 166 -9.72 19.38 -18.08
N ARG A 167 -10.52 18.56 -18.78
CA ARG A 167 -11.80 18.03 -18.28
C ARG A 167 -11.65 17.22 -16.99
N ARG A 168 -10.60 16.39 -16.88
CA ARG A 168 -10.32 15.59 -15.68
C ARG A 168 -9.84 16.46 -14.53
N GLN A 169 -9.03 17.48 -14.82
CA GLN A 169 -8.63 18.48 -13.82
C GLN A 169 -9.84 19.27 -13.30
N ASP A 170 -10.74 19.69 -14.19
CA ASP A 170 -11.92 20.47 -13.80
C ASP A 170 -12.90 19.63 -12.97
N ASP A 171 -13.17 18.37 -13.34
CA ASP A 171 -13.98 17.45 -12.53
C ASP A 171 -13.37 17.22 -11.13
N LEU A 172 -12.05 17.05 -11.06
CA LEU A 172 -11.34 16.91 -9.78
C LEU A 172 -11.46 18.18 -8.93
N CYS A 173 -11.21 19.35 -9.52
CA CYS A 173 -11.32 20.64 -8.82
C CYS A 173 -12.75 20.87 -8.31
N LEU A 174 -13.78 20.51 -9.08
CA LEU A 174 -15.17 20.60 -8.66
C LEU A 174 -15.46 19.71 -7.44
N ARG A 175 -15.02 18.45 -7.46
CA ARG A 175 -15.17 17.53 -6.32
C ARG A 175 -14.45 18.03 -5.08
N LEU A 176 -13.23 18.55 -5.23
CA LEU A 176 -12.46 19.10 -4.12
C LEU A 176 -13.11 20.36 -3.55
N LYS A 177 -13.59 21.28 -4.40
CA LYS A 177 -14.31 22.49 -3.94
C LYS A 177 -15.54 22.17 -3.11
N ALA A 178 -16.27 21.09 -3.44
CA ALA A 178 -17.41 20.65 -2.64
C ALA A 178 -17.03 20.25 -1.19
N ILE A 179 -15.78 19.81 -0.98
CA ILE A 179 -15.25 19.47 0.36
C ILE A 179 -14.64 20.69 1.04
N LEU A 180 -13.97 21.56 0.28
CA LEU A 180 -13.28 22.75 0.77
C LEU A 180 -14.25 23.87 1.19
N GLY A 181 -15.49 23.88 0.67
CA GLY A 181 -16.49 24.93 0.90
C GLY A 181 -16.39 26.09 -0.12
N GLU A 182 -17.50 26.81 -0.35
CA GLU A 182 -17.68 27.62 -1.58
C GLU A 182 -17.12 29.05 -1.56
N ALA A 183 -17.00 29.74 -0.41
CA ALA A 183 -16.84 31.20 -0.42
C ALA A 183 -15.39 31.71 -0.63
N THR A 184 -14.36 30.95 -0.26
CA THR A 184 -12.94 31.39 -0.30
C THR A 184 -11.94 30.28 -0.62
N SER A 185 -12.40 29.13 -1.11
CA SER A 185 -11.51 27.99 -1.35
C SER A 185 -10.72 28.12 -2.66
N TYR A 186 -9.44 27.76 -2.58
CA TYR A 186 -8.52 27.71 -3.70
C TYR A 186 -8.22 26.25 -4.05
N CYS A 187 -8.21 25.92 -5.34
CA CYS A 187 -7.81 24.61 -5.84
C CYS A 187 -7.16 24.79 -7.21
N ASP A 188 -5.90 24.37 -7.33
CA ASP A 188 -5.09 24.50 -8.54
C ASP A 188 -4.24 23.26 -8.78
N ILE A 189 -4.06 22.91 -10.05
CA ILE A 189 -3.29 21.75 -10.50
C ILE A 189 -2.30 22.23 -11.54
N SER A 190 -1.02 22.12 -11.21
CA SER A 190 0.08 22.43 -12.13
C SER A 190 0.95 21.19 -12.34
N PRO A 191 1.74 21.10 -13.43
CA PRO A 191 2.83 20.14 -13.50
C PRO A 191 3.75 20.31 -12.27
N ALA A 192 4.25 19.21 -11.71
CA ALA A 192 5.19 19.27 -10.60
C ALA A 192 6.56 19.71 -11.11
N GLY A 193 7.16 20.74 -10.49
CA GLY A 193 8.55 21.13 -10.75
C GLY A 193 9.53 20.04 -10.31
N SER A 194 10.79 20.12 -10.73
CA SER A 194 11.85 19.15 -10.35
C SER A 194 12.06 19.04 -8.84
N GLU A 195 11.75 20.10 -8.09
CA GLU A 195 11.81 20.15 -6.62
C GLU A 195 10.71 19.33 -5.92
N TRP A 196 9.64 18.99 -6.66
CA TRP A 196 8.58 18.06 -6.28
C TRP A 196 8.66 16.73 -7.06
N GLY A 197 9.52 16.69 -8.08
CA GLY A 197 9.73 15.59 -9.00
C GLY A 197 10.83 14.67 -8.50
N GLY A 198 10.44 13.68 -7.71
CA GLY A 198 11.28 12.52 -7.40
C GLY A 198 10.46 11.43 -6.74
N LEU A 199 10.25 10.33 -7.45
CA LEU A 199 10.09 9.00 -6.82
C LEU A 199 11.40 8.59 -6.12
N ASP A 200 12.47 9.36 -6.34
CA ASP A 200 13.80 9.19 -5.80
C ASP A 200 13.80 9.37 -4.29
N CYS A 201 14.42 8.42 -3.59
CA CYS A 201 14.65 8.55 -2.16
C CYS A 201 15.61 9.72 -1.92
N ALA A 202 15.26 10.60 -0.98
CA ALA A 202 16.21 11.62 -0.54
C ALA A 202 17.44 10.92 0.09
N PRO A 203 18.68 11.29 -0.29
CA PRO A 203 19.88 10.82 0.40
C PRO A 203 19.76 11.18 1.88
N PHE A 204 20.12 10.24 2.74
CA PHE A 204 19.86 10.28 4.18
C PHE A 204 20.78 11.29 4.90
N TYR A 205 20.54 12.60 4.74
CA TYR A 205 21.29 13.68 5.39
C TYR A 205 20.38 14.75 6.03
N SER A 206 19.24 14.36 6.60
CA SER A 206 18.42 15.28 7.40
C SER A 206 18.55 15.02 8.91
N ALA A 207 18.48 16.07 9.72
CA ALA A 207 18.61 16.08 11.19
C ALA A 207 17.59 15.21 11.97
N TYR A 208 16.71 14.49 11.27
CA TYR A 208 15.67 13.62 11.81
C TYR A 208 16.06 12.12 11.78
N SER A 209 17.35 11.85 11.56
CA SER A 209 17.90 10.55 11.20
C SER A 209 17.70 9.46 12.25
N ALA A 210 18.01 9.74 13.52
CA ALA A 210 18.09 8.69 14.54
C ALA A 210 16.74 8.01 14.83
N SER A 211 15.66 8.79 14.96
CA SER A 211 14.34 8.23 15.29
C SER A 211 13.68 7.50 14.12
N VAL A 212 13.95 7.95 12.89
CA VAL A 212 13.46 7.24 11.68
C VAL A 212 14.24 5.95 11.49
N ILE A 213 15.55 5.93 11.77
CA ILE A 213 16.34 4.69 11.80
C ILE A 213 15.75 3.73 12.82
N ASP A 214 15.62 4.16 14.08
CA ASP A 214 15.12 3.29 15.16
C ASP A 214 13.71 2.75 14.86
N LEU A 215 12.84 3.56 14.24
CA LEU A 215 11.51 3.13 13.81
C LEU A 215 11.57 2.05 12.70
N CYS A 216 12.51 2.19 11.75
CA CYS A 216 12.66 1.26 10.62
C CYS A 216 13.55 0.04 10.95
N SER A 217 14.30 0.10 12.06
CA SER A 217 15.09 -1.01 12.56
C SER A 217 14.19 -2.18 12.94
N ASP A 218 14.69 -3.40 12.77
CA ASP A 218 13.95 -4.64 13.00
C ASP A 218 13.87 -4.96 14.52
N ASN A 219 13.31 -4.03 15.31
CA ASN A 219 13.03 -4.23 16.73
C ASN A 219 11.77 -5.10 16.89
N ARG A 220 11.92 -6.29 17.49
CA ARG A 220 10.83 -7.25 17.73
C ARG A 220 9.83 -6.73 18.78
N GLN A 221 8.92 -5.84 18.40
CA GLN A 221 7.85 -5.35 19.28
C GLN A 221 6.47 -5.99 18.97
N GLY A 222 6.41 -7.02 18.11
CA GLY A 222 5.16 -7.72 17.78
C GLY A 222 4.85 -8.87 18.74
N SER A 223 3.65 -8.93 19.30
CA SER A 223 3.18 -9.99 20.21
C SER A 223 2.56 -11.21 19.51
N GLY A 224 2.83 -11.40 18.22
CA GLY A 224 2.28 -12.50 17.42
C GLY A 224 3.26 -13.66 17.23
N LYS A 225 2.72 -14.85 16.91
CA LYS A 225 3.50 -16.01 16.49
C LYS A 225 3.32 -16.21 14.98
N VAL A 226 4.44 -16.20 14.26
CA VAL A 226 4.52 -16.63 12.85
C VAL A 226 5.36 -17.89 12.82
N VAL A 227 4.88 -18.93 12.15
CA VAL A 227 5.66 -20.15 11.91
C VAL A 227 5.99 -20.17 10.43
N ILE A 228 7.28 -20.22 10.11
CA ILE A 228 7.78 -20.28 8.74
C ILE A 228 8.60 -21.56 8.61
N ASN A 229 8.26 -22.38 7.63
CA ASN A 229 8.99 -23.61 7.31
C ASN A 229 9.46 -23.58 5.86
N ILE A 230 10.66 -24.11 5.63
CA ILE A 230 11.23 -24.27 4.28
C ILE A 230 11.57 -25.74 4.06
N ASP A 231 11.07 -26.30 2.97
CA ASP A 231 11.31 -27.69 2.61
C ASP A 231 11.79 -27.82 1.15
N ASN A 232 12.92 -28.49 0.98
CA ASN A 232 13.53 -28.78 -0.31
C ASN A 232 13.40 -30.27 -0.70
N SER A 233 12.64 -31.09 0.00
CA SER A 233 12.44 -32.51 -0.28
C SER A 233 11.22 -32.79 -1.17
N LEU A 234 10.17 -31.98 -1.06
CA LEU A 234 8.86 -32.24 -1.68
C LEU A 234 8.75 -31.94 -3.18
N SER A 235 9.74 -31.26 -3.76
CA SER A 235 9.80 -31.00 -5.20
C SER A 235 11.25 -31.04 -5.68
N PRO A 236 11.55 -31.67 -6.83
CA PRO A 236 12.90 -31.68 -7.38
C PRO A 236 13.33 -30.30 -7.90
N GLY A 237 12.38 -29.46 -8.32
CA GLY A 237 12.65 -28.16 -8.96
C GLY A 237 12.37 -26.92 -8.10
N HIS A 238 11.62 -27.06 -7.00
CA HIS A 238 11.13 -25.92 -6.22
C HIS A 238 11.46 -26.06 -4.74
N THR A 239 11.60 -24.93 -4.07
CA THR A 239 11.62 -24.83 -2.61
C THR A 239 10.19 -24.60 -2.14
N LEU A 240 9.70 -25.42 -1.20
CA LEU A 240 8.43 -25.16 -0.53
C LEU A 240 8.67 -24.17 0.61
N LEU A 241 7.88 -23.11 0.67
CA LEU A 241 7.81 -22.16 1.77
C LEU A 241 6.40 -22.21 2.34
N GLN A 242 6.28 -22.55 3.62
CA GLN A 242 5.02 -22.57 4.36
C GLN A 242 5.03 -21.48 5.42
N ILE A 243 3.95 -20.71 5.50
CA ILE A 243 3.78 -19.61 6.44
C ILE A 243 2.45 -19.79 7.16
N CYS A 244 2.49 -19.88 8.48
CA CYS A 244 1.32 -19.98 9.34
C CYS A 244 1.29 -18.82 10.32
N CYS A 245 0.24 -18.00 10.29
CA CYS A 245 0.09 -16.83 11.13
C CYS A 245 -1.38 -16.46 11.36
N LYS A 246 -1.66 -15.41 12.14
CA LYS A 246 -3.01 -14.84 12.21
C LYS A 246 -3.34 -14.12 10.90
N ASP A 247 -4.59 -14.23 10.45
CA ASP A 247 -5.03 -13.42 9.31
C ASP A 247 -4.99 -11.93 9.67
N ARG A 248 -4.71 -11.10 8.66
CA ARG A 248 -4.77 -9.65 8.78
C ARG A 248 -4.85 -8.99 7.40
N ARG A 249 -5.30 -7.75 7.37
CA ARG A 249 -5.41 -6.97 6.14
C ARG A 249 -4.04 -6.83 5.45
N GLY A 250 -4.03 -7.13 4.15
CA GLY A 250 -2.82 -7.03 3.32
C GLY A 250 -1.79 -8.14 3.52
N LEU A 251 -2.08 -9.20 4.28
CA LEU A 251 -1.13 -10.31 4.53
C LEU A 251 -0.57 -10.91 3.23
N MET A 252 -1.44 -11.21 2.26
CA MET A 252 -1.01 -11.74 0.96
C MET A 252 -0.08 -10.74 0.23
N TYR A 253 -0.41 -9.44 0.26
CA TYR A 253 0.42 -8.42 -0.36
C TYR A 253 1.81 -8.36 0.27
N ASP A 254 1.89 -8.35 1.60
CA ASP A 254 3.18 -8.27 2.28
C ASP A 254 4.06 -9.48 1.98
N CYS A 255 3.50 -10.69 2.02
CA CYS A 255 4.22 -11.91 1.67
C CYS A 255 4.73 -11.86 0.22
N MET A 256 3.85 -11.56 -0.74
CA MET A 256 4.19 -11.53 -2.16
C MET A 256 5.17 -10.39 -2.51
N ARG A 257 5.05 -9.24 -1.84
CA ARG A 257 5.97 -8.09 -1.96
C ARG A 257 7.37 -8.48 -1.52
N ILE A 258 7.51 -9.15 -0.37
CA ILE A 258 8.81 -9.61 0.13
C ILE A 258 9.45 -10.60 -0.84
N LEU A 259 8.67 -11.56 -1.39
CA LEU A 259 9.19 -12.49 -2.40
C LEU A 259 9.66 -11.74 -3.66
N LYS A 260 8.89 -10.76 -4.13
CA LYS A 260 9.28 -9.89 -5.26
C LYS A 260 10.57 -9.14 -4.98
N ASP A 261 10.71 -8.55 -3.80
CA ASP A 261 11.89 -7.80 -3.37
C ASP A 261 13.14 -8.70 -3.33
N PHE A 262 12.98 -9.97 -2.94
CA PHE A 262 14.03 -10.99 -2.97
C PHE A 262 14.27 -11.62 -4.35
N GLN A 263 13.59 -11.13 -5.40
CA GLN A 263 13.66 -11.69 -6.76
C GLN A 263 13.28 -13.18 -6.83
N ILE A 264 12.26 -13.57 -6.05
CA ILE A 264 11.74 -14.93 -5.97
C ILE A 264 10.47 -15.01 -6.84
N GLN A 265 10.44 -16.01 -7.72
CA GLN A 265 9.26 -16.36 -8.51
C GLN A 265 8.45 -17.44 -7.79
N VAL A 266 7.13 -17.28 -7.82
CA VAL A 266 6.17 -18.21 -7.20
C VAL A 266 5.57 -19.06 -8.32
N ALA A 267 5.85 -20.36 -8.30
CA ALA A 267 5.31 -21.33 -9.26
C ALA A 267 3.90 -21.79 -8.90
N TYR A 268 3.65 -21.92 -7.60
CA TYR A 268 2.34 -22.25 -7.05
C TYR A 268 2.17 -21.55 -5.70
N ALA A 269 0.97 -21.04 -5.45
CA ALA A 269 0.56 -20.51 -4.15
C ALA A 269 -0.80 -21.03 -3.76
N ARG A 270 -0.94 -21.39 -2.49
CA ARG A 270 -2.21 -21.63 -1.84
C ARG A 270 -2.28 -20.83 -0.57
N LEU A 271 -3.35 -20.05 -0.42
CA LEU A 271 -3.67 -19.30 0.78
C LEU A 271 -5.03 -19.79 1.29
N ALA A 272 -5.06 -20.30 2.52
CA ALA A 272 -6.26 -20.85 3.13
C ALA A 272 -6.41 -20.38 4.58
N THR A 273 -7.61 -19.91 4.93
CA THR A 273 -7.98 -19.69 6.33
C THR A 273 -8.10 -21.03 7.05
N ILE A 274 -7.45 -21.15 8.20
CA ILE A 274 -7.51 -22.30 9.10
C ILE A 274 -8.37 -21.95 10.34
N ALA A 275 -8.69 -22.96 11.15
CA ALA A 275 -9.49 -22.77 12.36
C ALA A 275 -8.91 -21.69 13.29
N LYS A 276 -9.79 -21.00 14.04
CA LYS A 276 -9.42 -19.92 14.99
C LYS A 276 -8.83 -18.66 14.34
N GLY A 277 -9.14 -18.39 13.07
CA GLY A 277 -8.73 -17.16 12.38
C GLY A 277 -7.25 -17.11 11.98
N GLY A 278 -6.59 -18.27 11.95
CA GLY A 278 -5.27 -18.40 11.35
C GLY A 278 -5.34 -18.46 9.83
N VAL A 279 -4.21 -18.25 9.17
CA VAL A 279 -4.01 -18.47 7.74
C VAL A 279 -2.77 -19.32 7.55
N GLU A 280 -2.88 -20.26 6.63
CA GLU A 280 -1.76 -21.04 6.09
C GLU A 280 -1.53 -20.63 4.63
N ILE A 281 -0.28 -20.30 4.32
CA ILE A 281 0.18 -19.95 2.99
C ILE A 281 1.26 -20.94 2.58
N GLU A 282 1.02 -21.69 1.52
CA GLU A 282 1.96 -22.64 0.93
C GLU A 282 2.42 -22.13 -0.42
N LEU A 283 3.73 -22.04 -0.63
CA LEU A 283 4.33 -21.45 -1.81
C LEU A 283 5.42 -22.36 -2.35
N PHE A 284 5.30 -22.81 -3.61
CA PHE A 284 6.43 -23.39 -4.32
C PHE A 284 7.17 -22.26 -5.03
N ILE A 285 8.40 -22.03 -4.59
CA ILE A 285 9.21 -20.88 -5.00
C ILE A 285 10.53 -21.30 -5.62
N VAL A 286 11.01 -20.46 -6.53
CA VAL A 286 12.35 -20.52 -7.11
C VAL A 286 12.93 -19.12 -7.12
N HIS A 287 14.25 -19.01 -7.01
CA HIS A 287 14.91 -17.73 -7.23
C HIS A 287 14.87 -17.37 -8.73
N LYS A 288 15.11 -16.10 -9.11
CA LYS A 288 15.03 -15.62 -10.51
C LYS A 288 15.90 -16.37 -11.52
N ASP A 289 16.88 -17.15 -11.06
CA ASP A 289 17.70 -18.03 -11.89
C ASP A 289 17.06 -19.40 -12.15
N GLY A 290 15.81 -19.60 -11.72
CA GLY A 290 15.04 -20.83 -11.87
C GLY A 290 15.49 -21.95 -10.92
N LYS A 291 16.36 -21.65 -9.95
CA LYS A 291 16.88 -22.64 -9.01
C LYS A 291 16.18 -22.59 -7.66
N LYS A 292 16.23 -23.71 -6.96
CA LYS A 292 15.84 -23.82 -5.56
C LYS A 292 16.70 -22.91 -4.69
N ILE A 293 16.10 -22.44 -3.60
CA ILE A 293 16.80 -21.70 -2.56
C ILE A 293 17.35 -22.74 -1.58
N THR A 294 18.57 -23.22 -1.82
CA THR A 294 19.23 -24.23 -0.99
C THR A 294 20.23 -23.65 0.01
N ASP A 295 20.65 -22.41 -0.22
CA ASP A 295 21.60 -21.68 0.63
C ASP A 295 20.92 -21.33 1.99
N PRO A 296 21.41 -21.86 3.12
CA PRO A 296 20.81 -21.61 4.44
C PRO A 296 20.81 -20.13 4.83
N VAL A 297 21.79 -19.34 4.38
CA VAL A 297 21.86 -17.90 4.71
C VAL A 297 20.75 -17.16 3.96
N LYS A 298 20.53 -17.48 2.68
CA LYS A 298 19.42 -16.89 1.90
C LYS A 298 18.05 -17.27 2.47
N GLN A 299 17.89 -18.53 2.89
CA GLN A 299 16.68 -19.00 3.58
C GLN A 299 16.45 -18.25 4.88
N GLN A 300 17.48 -18.13 5.73
CA GLN A 300 17.36 -17.42 7.00
C GLN A 300 17.01 -15.94 6.79
N ASN A 301 17.63 -15.28 5.81
CA ASN A 301 17.34 -13.87 5.49
C ASN A 301 15.88 -13.68 5.03
N LEU A 302 15.37 -14.58 4.19
CA LEU A 302 13.98 -14.58 3.74
C LEU A 302 13.02 -14.81 4.92
N CYS A 303 13.24 -15.84 5.74
CA CYS A 303 12.42 -16.15 6.90
C CYS A 303 12.40 -15.00 7.90
N SER A 304 13.56 -14.42 8.21
CA SER A 304 13.67 -13.31 9.15
C SER A 304 12.91 -12.07 8.65
N ARG A 305 13.00 -11.77 7.35
CA ARG A 305 12.26 -10.66 6.73
C ARG A 305 10.75 -10.90 6.78
N LEU A 306 10.30 -12.10 6.41
CA LEU A 306 8.89 -12.48 6.45
C LEU A 306 8.35 -12.40 7.88
N GLU A 307 9.06 -12.94 8.88
CA GLU A 307 8.62 -12.93 10.27
C GLU A 307 8.40 -11.49 10.79
N VAL A 308 9.39 -10.62 10.59
CA VAL A 308 9.35 -9.24 11.06
C VAL A 308 8.23 -8.44 10.39
N GLU A 309 8.07 -8.57 9.08
CA GLU A 309 7.09 -7.78 8.32
C GLU A 309 5.66 -8.36 8.34
N ILE A 310 5.51 -9.67 8.57
CA ILE A 310 4.19 -10.24 8.82
C ILE A 310 3.67 -9.73 10.16
N LEU A 311 4.51 -9.73 11.21
CA LEU A 311 4.13 -9.26 12.54
C LEU A 311 3.93 -7.75 12.59
N GLN A 312 4.73 -7.00 11.83
CA GLN A 312 4.69 -5.57 11.76
C GLN A 312 4.74 -5.16 10.28
N PRO A 313 3.60 -5.05 9.59
CA PRO A 313 3.58 -4.58 8.19
C PRO A 313 3.92 -3.09 8.05
N VAL A 314 3.65 -2.32 9.10
CA VAL A 314 3.86 -0.88 9.17
C VAL A 314 4.35 -0.56 10.58
N ARG A 315 5.32 0.33 10.70
CA ARG A 315 5.83 0.80 12.00
C ARG A 315 5.11 2.08 12.37
N VAL A 316 4.72 2.22 13.63
CA VAL A 316 4.01 3.40 14.13
C VAL A 316 4.58 3.78 15.47
N ALA A 317 4.98 5.04 15.61
CA ALA A 317 5.45 5.62 16.86
C ALA A 317 4.87 7.02 17.03
N ILE A 318 4.74 7.44 18.29
CA ILE A 318 4.48 8.83 18.64
C ILE A 318 5.71 9.36 19.37
N MET A 319 6.14 10.55 18.98
CA MET A 319 7.31 11.21 19.52
C MET A 319 6.93 12.55 20.13
N ASN A 320 7.54 12.85 21.28
CA ASN A 320 7.45 14.16 21.92
C ASN A 320 8.72 14.96 21.57
N ARG A 321 8.55 16.11 20.92
CA ARG A 321 9.63 17.05 20.58
C ARG A 321 9.38 18.40 21.24
N GLY A 322 9.58 18.44 22.55
CA GLY A 322 9.19 19.59 23.35
C GLY A 322 7.66 19.70 23.42
N PRO A 323 7.03 20.83 23.03
CA PRO A 323 5.58 20.97 23.01
C PRO A 323 4.89 20.27 21.82
N GLU A 324 5.67 19.83 20.83
CA GLU A 324 5.15 19.22 19.61
C GLU A 324 5.04 17.70 19.74
N ILE A 325 3.90 17.15 19.31
CA ILE A 325 3.62 15.71 19.32
C ILE A 325 3.54 15.23 17.87
N GLU A 326 4.49 14.39 17.47
CA GLU A 326 4.62 13.89 16.10
C GLU A 326 4.23 12.41 16.04
N LEU A 327 3.21 12.08 15.25
CA LEU A 327 2.92 10.72 14.82
C LEU A 327 3.81 10.38 13.61
N LEU A 328 4.61 9.32 13.77
CA LEU A 328 5.45 8.75 12.73
C LEU A 328 4.88 7.40 12.29
N VAL A 329 4.69 7.24 10.98
CA VAL A 329 4.31 5.96 10.38
C VAL A 329 5.31 5.61 9.27
N ALA A 330 5.92 4.43 9.32
CA ALA A 330 6.84 3.95 8.31
C ALA A 330 6.27 2.71 7.60
N ALA A 331 6.02 2.83 6.30
CA ALA A 331 5.54 1.74 5.45
C ALA A 331 6.62 1.32 4.44
N PRO A 332 6.88 0.02 4.26
CA PRO A 332 7.90 -0.44 3.33
C PRO A 332 7.44 -0.22 1.87
N ILE A 333 8.40 0.11 1.00
CA ILE A 333 8.20 0.30 -0.43
C ILE A 333 8.77 -0.92 -1.16
N SER A 334 8.02 -1.47 -2.12
CA SER A 334 8.54 -2.53 -2.99
C SER A 334 9.68 -2.02 -3.84
N ILE A 335 10.60 -2.89 -4.26
CA ILE A 335 11.65 -2.60 -5.27
C ILE A 335 11.12 -1.99 -6.58
N SER A 336 9.81 -2.09 -6.84
CA SER A 336 9.13 -1.44 -7.96
C SER A 336 8.75 0.04 -7.72
N GLY A 337 9.15 0.62 -6.58
CA GLY A 337 8.83 2.00 -6.18
C GLY A 337 7.37 2.20 -5.72
N GLN A 338 6.62 1.11 -5.56
CA GLN A 338 5.23 1.15 -5.12
C GLN A 338 5.15 1.01 -3.60
N GLY A 339 4.59 2.03 -2.94
CA GLY A 339 4.29 2.01 -1.50
C GLY A 339 3.05 1.17 -1.17
N ARG A 340 2.88 0.88 0.12
CA ARG A 340 1.71 0.18 0.66
C ARG A 340 0.44 1.01 0.43
N PRO A 341 -0.59 0.46 -0.23
CA PRO A 341 -1.84 1.19 -0.47
C PRO A 341 -2.56 1.63 0.81
N GLN A 342 -3.34 2.70 0.69
CA GLN A 342 -4.28 3.22 1.70
C GLN A 342 -3.69 3.73 3.04
N VAL A 343 -2.36 3.75 3.21
CA VAL A 343 -1.73 4.20 4.48
C VAL A 343 -2.20 5.60 4.88
N LEU A 344 -2.11 6.58 3.99
CA LEU A 344 -2.56 7.96 4.27
C LEU A 344 -4.07 8.05 4.60
N GLN A 345 -4.89 7.30 3.88
CA GLN A 345 -6.34 7.28 4.07
C GLN A 345 -6.70 6.73 5.45
N ASP A 346 -6.03 5.67 5.86
CA ASP A 346 -6.26 5.01 7.14
C ASP A 346 -5.78 5.88 8.30
N ILE A 347 -4.60 6.50 8.20
CA ILE A 347 -4.09 7.42 9.23
C ILE A 347 -5.05 8.61 9.40
N THR A 348 -5.38 9.31 8.32
CA THR A 348 -6.27 10.48 8.38
C THR A 348 -7.68 10.10 8.84
N GLY A 349 -8.14 8.88 8.54
CA GLY A 349 -9.42 8.36 9.00
C GLY A 349 -9.45 8.11 10.50
N VAL A 350 -8.40 7.49 11.06
CA VAL A 350 -8.28 7.26 12.50
C VAL A 350 -8.22 8.58 13.26
N LEU A 351 -7.36 9.51 12.83
CA LEU A 351 -7.23 10.82 13.47
C LEU A 351 -8.55 11.60 13.44
N LYS A 352 -9.26 11.58 12.31
CA LYS A 352 -10.61 12.15 12.20
C LYS A 352 -11.60 11.51 13.19
N SER A 353 -11.60 10.19 13.32
CA SER A 353 -12.51 9.48 14.24
C SER A 353 -12.24 9.78 15.71
N LEU A 354 -10.99 10.11 16.04
CA LEU A 354 -10.56 10.54 17.36
C LEU A 354 -10.73 12.05 17.58
N GLY A 355 -11.17 12.80 16.57
CA GLY A 355 -11.27 14.26 16.63
C GLY A 355 -9.91 14.98 16.71
N ILE A 356 -8.81 14.30 16.40
CA ILE A 356 -7.46 14.86 16.44
C ILE A 356 -7.19 15.63 15.16
N CYS A 357 -6.69 16.86 15.29
CA CYS A 357 -6.36 17.70 14.16
C CYS A 357 -4.92 17.51 13.70
N ILE A 358 -4.72 17.65 12.40
CA ILE A 358 -3.40 17.58 11.77
C ILE A 358 -2.93 19.02 11.56
N PHE A 359 -1.95 19.46 12.34
CA PHE A 359 -1.39 20.80 12.20
C PHE A 359 -0.43 20.88 11.02
N LYS A 360 0.42 19.84 10.91
CA LYS A 360 1.34 19.68 9.80
C LYS A 360 1.46 18.22 9.43
N ALA A 361 1.55 17.93 8.14
CA ALA A 361 1.87 16.59 7.69
C ALA A 361 2.82 16.60 6.51
N ASP A 362 3.81 15.70 6.54
CA ASP A 362 4.84 15.50 5.52
C ASP A 362 4.93 14.02 5.17
N ILE A 363 5.09 13.71 3.87
CA ILE A 363 5.26 12.34 3.37
C ILE A 363 6.52 12.32 2.51
N GLY A 364 7.47 11.46 2.87
CA GLY A 364 8.74 11.35 2.17
C GLY A 364 9.19 9.90 1.96
N ARG A 365 10.06 9.70 0.98
CA ARG A 365 10.68 8.40 0.67
C ARG A 365 12.15 8.40 1.07
N TYR A 366 12.54 7.37 1.81
CA TYR A 366 13.87 7.27 2.43
C TYR A 366 14.46 5.89 2.19
N LEU A 367 15.79 5.85 2.02
CA LEU A 367 16.56 4.61 2.01
C LEU A 367 17.17 4.39 3.39
N VAL A 368 16.83 3.29 4.06
CA VAL A 368 17.33 2.91 5.39
C VAL A 368 17.79 1.45 5.32
N GLU A 369 19.08 1.19 5.57
CA GLU A 369 19.67 -0.16 5.55
C GLU A 369 19.29 -0.95 4.28
N ASP A 370 19.51 -0.33 3.10
CA ASP A 370 19.17 -0.86 1.77
C ASP A 370 17.67 -1.09 1.49
N ARG A 371 16.78 -0.62 2.36
CA ARG A 371 15.33 -0.70 2.19
C ARG A 371 14.73 0.67 1.91
N GLN A 372 13.78 0.71 0.98
CA GLN A 372 13.00 1.91 0.72
C GLN A 372 11.78 1.96 1.65
N TRP A 373 11.56 3.12 2.26
CA TRP A 373 10.47 3.38 3.18
C TRP A 373 9.72 4.64 2.78
N GLU A 374 8.40 4.60 2.92
CA GLU A 374 7.54 5.78 2.88
C GLU A 374 7.24 6.17 4.32
N ILE A 375 7.72 7.34 4.72
CA ILE A 375 7.59 7.86 6.08
C ILE A 375 6.56 8.98 6.07
N TYR A 376 5.56 8.82 6.93
CA TYR A 376 4.50 9.78 7.18
C TYR A 376 4.78 10.45 8.51
N ARG A 377 4.94 11.77 8.48
CA ARG A 377 5.25 12.59 9.65
C ARG A 377 4.09 13.53 9.87
N ILE A 378 3.40 13.39 10.99
CA ILE A 378 2.16 14.12 11.24
C ILE A 378 2.27 14.79 12.60
N LEU A 379 2.39 16.11 12.58
CA LEU A 379 2.31 16.94 13.77
C LEU A 379 0.84 17.07 14.18
N LEU A 380 0.54 16.52 15.35
CA LEU A 380 -0.79 16.51 15.94
C LEU A 380 -1.00 17.81 16.71
N THR A 381 -2.22 18.33 16.65
CA THR A 381 -2.63 19.44 17.50
C THR A 381 -3.97 19.11 18.13
N ASP A 382 -4.11 19.58 19.36
CA ASP A 382 -5.31 19.37 20.12
C ASP A 382 -6.36 20.44 19.78
N LYS A 383 -7.60 20.01 19.58
CA LYS A 383 -8.76 20.91 19.47
C LYS A 383 -9.88 20.51 20.45
N LEU A 384 -9.70 19.42 21.20
CA LEU A 384 -10.67 18.88 22.15
C LEU A 384 -9.98 18.74 23.51
N ASP A 385 -10.67 18.40 24.60
CA ASP A 385 -10.00 18.19 25.91
C ASP A 385 -9.15 16.88 25.96
N LEU A 386 -8.52 16.49 24.85
CA LEU A 386 -7.73 15.28 24.73
C LEU A 386 -6.30 15.57 25.19
N ASP A 387 -5.95 15.12 26.40
CA ASP A 387 -4.57 15.22 26.87
C ASP A 387 -3.62 14.35 26.02
N LEU A 388 -3.13 14.92 24.92
CA LEU A 388 -2.18 14.31 24.01
C LEU A 388 -0.81 14.13 24.67
N SER A 389 -0.53 14.84 25.78
CA SER A 389 0.73 14.70 26.52
C SER A 389 0.78 13.40 27.35
N SER A 390 -0.39 12.83 27.65
CA SER A 390 -0.50 11.56 28.37
C SER A 390 0.04 10.38 27.54
N SER A 391 0.97 9.62 28.13
CA SER A 391 1.53 8.42 27.51
C SER A 391 0.47 7.36 27.16
N HIS A 392 -0.61 7.28 27.95
CA HIS A 392 -1.74 6.39 27.68
C HIS A 392 -2.49 6.81 26.41
N THR A 393 -2.80 8.11 26.26
CA THR A 393 -3.44 8.64 25.05
C THR A 393 -2.57 8.39 23.82
N GLN A 394 -1.26 8.64 23.93
CA GLN A 394 -0.31 8.40 22.84
C GLN A 394 -0.25 6.91 22.45
N ALA A 395 -0.14 6.01 23.43
CA ALA A 395 -0.14 4.57 23.18
C ALA A 395 -1.45 4.10 22.52
N HIS A 396 -2.59 4.66 22.95
CA HIS A 396 -3.90 4.37 22.38
C HIS A 396 -4.02 4.82 20.92
N ILE A 397 -3.59 6.05 20.60
CA ILE A 397 -3.57 6.55 19.21
C ILE A 397 -2.68 5.66 18.34
N ALA A 398 -1.47 5.35 18.80
CA ALA A 398 -0.54 4.51 18.06
C ALA A 398 -1.11 3.10 17.82
N GLU A 399 -1.77 2.51 18.82
CA GLU A 399 -2.45 1.21 18.68
C GLU A 399 -3.57 1.27 17.65
N LEU A 400 -4.47 2.24 17.74
CA LEU A 400 -5.58 2.36 16.77
C LEU A 400 -5.09 2.54 15.33
N VAL A 401 -4.04 3.34 15.13
CA VAL A 401 -3.40 3.50 13.82
C VAL A 401 -2.78 2.17 13.36
N ARG A 402 -2.07 1.45 14.25
CA ARG A 402 -1.50 0.13 13.94
C ARG A 402 -2.57 -0.88 13.57
N THR A 403 -3.62 -1.02 14.38
CA THR A 403 -4.75 -1.92 14.11
C THR A 403 -5.36 -1.57 12.76
N ARG A 404 -5.68 -0.29 12.49
CA ARG A 404 -6.33 0.08 11.23
C ARG A 404 -5.50 -0.23 9.98
N LEU A 405 -4.19 -0.04 10.05
CA LEU A 405 -3.24 -0.27 8.94
C LEU A 405 -2.93 -1.76 8.72
N ALA A 406 -3.00 -2.56 9.79
CA ALA A 406 -2.75 -4.00 9.76
C ALA A 406 -4.02 -4.83 9.56
N GLY A 407 -5.20 -4.31 9.87
CA GLY A 407 -6.48 -5.02 9.87
C GLY A 407 -6.99 -5.22 11.29
#